data_AF-A0A9D1TPP4-F1
#
_entry.id   AF-A0A9D1TPP4-F1
#
_cell.length_a   1.000
_cell.length_b   1.000
_cell.length_c   1.000
_cell.angle_alpha   90.00
_cell.angle_beta   90.00
_cell.angle_gamma   90.00
#
_symmetry.space_group_name_H-M   'P 1'
#
loop_
_entity.id
_entity.type
_entity.pdbx_description
1 polymer ?
#
loop_
_entity_poly.entity_id
_entity_poly.type
_entity_poly.pdbx_seq_one_letter_code
_entity_poly.pdbx_strand_id
1 'polypeptide(L)'
;MSREKSREKNLVTRPTSVFTLLVLLCVSLLAGCGQSRPTDFYMLTSDHVPLNAASLPARTMAIGALIVPGYLDRPGVVVRAADGTGLTVPRFNVWAEPLQQGMRRVLSSMLAEPMLRENVTMLPMGADRPDTAYALHIEVLRMDADTKGNVVLEARWALLDRENRTMLGRGSFASSETVNLPPFGTSQMFDAIVAAESRLVQGFARDLAKVLPKTLERRVHKPDRPDRTAR
;
A
#
# COMPACT_ATOMS: atom_id res chain seq x y z
N MET A 1 41.55 -29.07 82.79
CA MET A 1 42.47 -28.43 81.81
C MET A 1 42.06 -28.92 80.44
N SER A 2 41.62 -28.19 79.43
CA SER A 2 41.32 -26.78 79.11
C SER A 2 40.46 -26.91 77.84
N ARG A 3 39.23 -26.38 77.73
CA ARG A 3 38.95 -25.07 77.09
C ARG A 3 39.82 -24.87 75.82
N GLU A 4 39.33 -24.62 74.61
CA GLU A 4 38.22 -23.73 74.23
C GLU A 4 38.22 -23.49 72.70
N LYS A 5 37.03 -23.28 72.11
CA LYS A 5 36.69 -22.56 70.85
C LYS A 5 37.14 -23.16 69.51
N SER A 6 36.21 -23.72 68.74
CA SER A 6 35.30 -22.98 67.84
C SER A 6 36.04 -22.01 66.90
N ARG A 7 36.25 -22.46 65.65
CA ARG A 7 36.49 -21.59 64.49
C ARG A 7 35.27 -21.64 63.58
N GLU A 8 34.16 -21.06 64.04
CA GLU A 8 33.16 -20.53 63.11
C GLU A 8 33.83 -19.43 62.29
N LYS A 9 34.07 -19.72 61.01
CA LYS A 9 34.45 -18.73 60.02
C LYS A 9 33.21 -17.85 59.82
N ASN A 10 33.09 -16.80 60.64
CA ASN A 10 32.11 -15.75 60.42
C ASN A 10 32.31 -15.23 58.99
N LEU A 11 31.41 -15.64 58.11
CA LEU A 11 31.24 -15.08 56.79
C LEU A 11 30.66 -13.69 57.00
N VAL A 12 31.52 -12.75 57.43
CA VAL A 12 31.20 -11.33 57.49
C VAL A 12 30.99 -10.90 56.04
N THR A 13 29.75 -11.01 55.58
CA THR A 13 29.27 -10.38 54.36
C THR A 13 29.42 -8.89 54.59
N ARG A 14 30.57 -8.36 54.14
CA ARG A 14 30.86 -6.93 54.21
C ARG A 14 29.69 -6.20 53.55
N PRO A 15 29.04 -5.23 54.21
CA PRO A 15 27.84 -4.56 53.68
C PRO A 15 28.09 -3.89 52.31
N THR A 16 29.34 -3.59 52.00
CA THR A 16 29.80 -3.12 50.69
C THR A 16 29.59 -4.15 49.57
N SER A 17 29.80 -5.45 49.83
CA SER A 17 29.65 -6.51 48.83
C SER A 17 28.19 -6.74 48.42
N VAL A 18 27.25 -6.59 49.36
CA VAL A 18 25.81 -6.72 49.09
C VAL A 18 25.31 -5.50 48.31
N PHE A 19 25.78 -4.30 48.67
CA PHE A 19 25.44 -3.07 47.95
C PHE A 19 25.96 -3.07 46.51
N THR A 20 27.22 -3.50 46.29
CA THR A 20 27.78 -3.63 44.94
C THR A 20 27.02 -4.65 44.09
N LEU A 21 26.59 -5.79 44.67
CA LEU A 21 25.78 -6.79 43.97
C LEU A 21 24.39 -6.23 43.59
N LEU A 22 23.76 -5.48 44.50
CA LEU A 22 22.45 -4.85 44.26
C LEU A 22 22.54 -3.79 43.14
N VAL A 23 23.61 -2.98 43.14
CA VAL A 23 23.86 -1.98 42.07
C VAL A 23 24.10 -2.67 40.72
N LEU A 24 24.89 -3.74 40.68
CA LEU A 24 25.11 -4.53 39.45
C LEU A 24 23.82 -5.17 38.92
N LEU A 25 22.96 -5.68 39.81
CA LEU A 25 21.66 -6.22 39.45
C LEU A 25 20.71 -5.14 38.93
N CYS A 26 20.69 -3.96 39.54
CA CYS A 26 19.93 -2.82 39.02
C CYS A 26 20.45 -2.37 37.64
N VAL A 27 21.76 -2.29 37.45
CA VAL A 27 22.35 -1.90 36.15
C VAL A 27 22.04 -2.95 35.06
N SER A 28 22.05 -4.25 35.38
CA SER A 28 21.68 -5.31 34.43
C SER A 28 20.19 -5.31 34.09
N LEU A 29 19.31 -4.98 35.04
CA LEU A 29 17.88 -4.77 34.82
C LEU A 29 17.61 -3.55 33.92
N LEU A 30 18.43 -2.50 34.01
CA LEU A 30 18.33 -1.32 33.13
C LEU A 30 18.88 -1.57 31.72
N ALA A 31 19.83 -2.49 31.55
CA ALA A 31 20.41 -2.83 30.24
C ALA A 31 19.45 -3.61 29.31
N GLY A 32 18.34 -4.14 29.84
CA GLY A 32 17.33 -4.89 29.06
C GLY A 32 16.24 -4.03 28.39
N CYS A 33 16.16 -2.73 28.68
CA CYS A 33 15.05 -1.87 28.26
C CYS A 33 15.26 -1.11 26.94
N GLY A 34 16.33 -1.36 26.19
CA GLY A 34 16.82 -0.42 25.17
C GLY A 34 16.52 -0.70 23.69
N GLN A 35 16.23 -1.93 23.28
CA GLN A 35 16.22 -2.26 21.85
C GLN A 35 14.80 -2.49 21.32
N SER A 36 14.13 -1.43 20.85
CA SER A 36 12.90 -1.58 20.06
C SER A 36 13.23 -2.28 18.74
N ARG A 37 12.32 -3.16 18.26
CA ARG A 37 12.44 -3.74 16.91
C ARG A 37 12.45 -2.61 15.88
N PRO A 38 13.36 -2.62 14.89
CA PRO A 38 13.32 -1.68 13.77
C PRO A 38 11.99 -1.78 13.03
N THR A 39 11.49 -0.64 12.53
CA THR A 39 10.31 -0.60 11.66
C THR A 39 10.73 -0.87 10.22
N ASP A 40 10.11 -1.87 9.61
CA ASP A 40 10.26 -2.20 8.20
C ASP A 40 9.23 -1.40 7.38
N PHE A 41 9.73 -0.73 6.33
CA PHE A 41 8.93 0.12 5.44
C PHE A 41 8.72 -0.55 4.08
N TYR A 42 7.47 -0.54 3.63
CA TYR A 42 7.02 -1.23 2.42
C TYR A 42 6.42 -0.25 1.43
N MET A 43 6.64 -0.45 0.14
CA MET A 43 6.14 0.45 -0.89
C MET A 43 5.66 -0.36 -2.10
N LEU A 44 4.52 0.03 -2.67
CA LEU A 44 4.06 -0.56 -3.92
C LEU A 44 5.04 -0.24 -5.05
N THR A 45 5.46 -1.26 -5.78
CA THR A 45 6.41 -1.12 -6.89
C THR A 45 5.71 -1.25 -8.23
N SER A 46 6.34 -0.67 -9.26
CA SER A 46 5.85 -0.68 -10.63
C SER A 46 7.02 -0.98 -11.56
N ASP A 47 6.76 -1.72 -12.63
CA ASP A 47 7.69 -2.02 -13.72
C ASP A 47 7.64 -0.98 -14.86
N HIS A 48 7.03 0.19 -14.62
CA HIS A 48 6.91 1.23 -15.64
C HIS A 48 8.28 1.77 -16.09
N VAL A 49 8.37 2.07 -17.38
CA VAL A 49 9.52 2.77 -17.95
C VAL A 49 9.26 4.28 -17.83
N PRO A 50 10.21 5.08 -17.32
CA PRO A 50 10.06 6.52 -17.28
C PRO A 50 9.81 7.09 -18.67
N LEU A 51 8.78 7.92 -18.80
CA LEU A 51 8.51 8.63 -20.04
C LEU A 51 9.29 9.93 -20.06
N ASN A 52 9.99 10.14 -21.16
CA ASN A 52 10.62 11.42 -21.47
C ASN A 52 9.98 11.97 -22.75
N ALA A 53 9.22 13.05 -22.62
CA ALA A 53 8.59 13.74 -23.73
C ALA A 53 8.81 15.26 -23.58
N ALA A 54 9.29 15.90 -24.65
CA ALA A 54 9.54 17.34 -24.67
C ALA A 54 8.26 18.18 -24.66
N SER A 55 7.15 17.61 -25.13
CA SER A 55 5.81 18.21 -25.06
C SER A 55 4.77 17.11 -24.93
N LEU A 56 3.64 17.44 -24.29
CA LEU A 56 2.56 16.50 -24.01
C LEU A 56 1.24 17.04 -24.59
N PRO A 57 0.34 16.18 -25.09
CA PRO A 57 -0.98 16.58 -25.56
C PRO A 57 -1.74 17.45 -24.55
N ALA A 58 -2.51 18.43 -25.06
CA ALA A 58 -3.31 19.32 -24.23
C ALA A 58 -4.47 18.60 -23.51
N ARG A 59 -4.98 17.51 -24.10
CA ARG A 59 -6.06 16.73 -23.49
C ARG A 59 -5.51 15.92 -22.33
N THR A 60 -6.12 16.03 -21.16
CA THR A 60 -5.56 15.51 -19.91
C THR A 60 -6.51 14.53 -19.21
N MET A 61 -5.93 13.59 -18.47
CA MET A 61 -6.63 12.67 -17.59
C MET A 61 -5.97 12.70 -16.21
N ALA A 62 -6.79 12.70 -15.16
CA ALA A 62 -6.33 12.50 -13.79
C ALA A 62 -6.94 11.23 -13.19
N ILE A 63 -6.24 10.64 -12.23
CA ILE A 63 -6.88 9.74 -11.26
C ILE A 63 -7.63 10.62 -10.27
N GLY A 64 -8.96 10.62 -10.38
CA GLY A 64 -9.88 11.37 -9.53
C GLY A 64 -10.01 10.73 -8.16
N ALA A 65 -11.23 10.38 -7.75
CA ALA A 65 -11.39 9.65 -6.49
C ALA A 65 -10.71 8.28 -6.59
N LEU A 66 -9.78 7.97 -5.69
CA LEU A 66 -9.26 6.62 -5.47
C LEU A 66 -9.58 6.29 -4.03
N ILE A 67 -10.55 5.43 -3.77
CA ILE A 67 -11.03 5.12 -2.42
C ILE A 67 -10.52 3.74 -2.05
N VAL A 68 -9.98 3.60 -0.84
CA VAL A 68 -9.64 2.31 -0.24
C VAL A 68 -10.57 2.02 0.94
N PRO A 69 -10.85 0.75 1.27
CA PRO A 69 -11.61 0.41 2.46
C PRO A 69 -10.92 0.94 3.72
N GLY A 70 -11.69 1.40 4.71
CA GLY A 70 -11.13 2.00 5.93
C GLY A 70 -10.23 1.07 6.77
N TYR A 71 -10.32 -0.26 6.56
CA TYR A 71 -9.37 -1.18 7.20
C TYR A 71 -7.98 -1.13 6.57
N LEU A 72 -7.86 -0.68 5.31
CA LEU A 72 -6.60 -0.47 4.61
C LEU A 72 -6.06 0.96 4.74
N ASP A 73 -6.90 1.91 5.15
CA ASP A 73 -6.48 3.30 5.42
C ASP A 73 -5.77 3.42 6.78
N ARG A 74 -4.58 2.81 6.85
CA ARG A 74 -3.72 2.80 8.02
C ARG A 74 -2.26 2.58 7.64
N PRO A 75 -1.31 2.90 8.55
CA PRO A 75 0.10 2.71 8.26
C PRO A 75 0.50 1.24 8.04
N GLY A 76 -0.06 0.28 8.80
CA GLY A 76 0.40 -1.12 8.75
C GLY A 76 -0.05 -1.91 7.52
N VAL A 77 0.81 -2.81 7.03
CA VAL A 77 0.44 -3.80 6.00
C VAL A 77 -0.54 -4.81 6.61
N VAL A 78 -1.76 -4.89 6.08
CA VAL A 78 -2.84 -5.70 6.66
C VAL A 78 -2.75 -7.16 6.20
N VAL A 79 -2.87 -8.08 7.17
CA VAL A 79 -3.00 -9.52 6.88
C VAL A 79 -4.32 -10.02 7.45
N ARG A 80 -5.12 -10.69 6.61
CA ARG A 80 -6.39 -11.28 7.00
C ARG A 80 -6.18 -12.65 7.64
N ALA A 81 -6.89 -12.93 8.72
CA ALA A 81 -6.91 -14.28 9.30
C ALA A 81 -7.56 -15.28 8.32
N ALA A 82 -7.13 -16.54 8.36
CA ALA A 82 -7.67 -17.59 7.47
C ALA A 82 -9.19 -17.80 7.56
N ASP A 83 -9.83 -17.44 8.68
CA ASP A 83 -11.28 -17.50 8.86
C ASP A 83 -12.04 -16.35 8.18
N GLY A 84 -11.31 -15.36 7.64
CA GLY A 84 -11.85 -14.20 6.93
C GLY A 84 -12.37 -13.08 7.83
N THR A 85 -12.54 -13.34 9.13
CA THR A 85 -13.16 -12.41 10.09
C THR A 85 -12.13 -11.56 10.84
N GLY A 86 -10.97 -12.14 11.15
CA GLY A 86 -9.89 -11.44 11.83
C GLY A 86 -8.99 -10.64 10.89
N LEU A 87 -8.46 -9.53 11.38
CA LEU A 87 -7.38 -8.78 10.73
C LEU A 87 -6.20 -8.68 11.69
N THR A 88 -5.00 -9.00 11.22
CA THR A 88 -3.74 -8.71 11.89
C THR A 88 -3.12 -7.48 11.28
N VAL A 89 -2.81 -6.49 12.12
CA VAL A 89 -2.08 -5.29 11.72
C VAL A 89 -0.78 -5.22 12.52
N PRO A 90 0.37 -5.51 11.91
CA PRO A 90 1.66 -5.49 12.57
C PRO A 90 2.06 -4.05 12.95
N ARG A 91 2.70 -3.89 14.12
CA ARG A 91 3.16 -2.57 14.60
C ARG A 91 4.40 -2.05 13.87
N PHE A 92 5.24 -2.95 13.36
CA PHE A 92 6.57 -2.63 12.82
C PHE A 92 6.70 -2.90 11.32
N ASN A 93 5.61 -3.22 10.61
CA ASN A 93 5.64 -3.44 9.16
C ASN A 93 4.62 -2.50 8.54
N VAL A 94 5.10 -1.37 8.02
CA VAL A 94 4.25 -0.25 7.63
C VAL A 94 4.49 0.14 6.18
N TRP A 95 3.45 0.66 5.54
CA TRP A 95 3.58 1.35 4.28
C TRP A 95 4.44 2.60 4.44
N ALA A 96 5.34 2.82 3.48
CA ALA A 96 6.21 3.99 3.37
C ALA A 96 5.44 5.27 3.01
N GLU A 97 4.24 5.11 2.45
CA GLU A 97 3.28 6.15 2.12
C GLU A 97 1.86 5.61 2.33
N PRO A 98 0.82 6.44 2.53
CA PRO A 98 -0.56 5.94 2.60
C PRO A 98 -0.87 5.08 1.37
N LEU A 99 -1.45 3.90 1.59
CA LEU A 99 -1.66 2.90 0.54
C LEU A 99 -2.38 3.47 -0.69
N GLN A 100 -3.39 4.31 -0.46
CA GLN A 100 -4.13 5.04 -1.47
C GLN A 100 -3.23 5.90 -2.37
N GLN A 101 -2.24 6.58 -1.78
CA GLN A 101 -1.26 7.40 -2.52
C GLN A 101 -0.31 6.52 -3.33
N GLY A 102 0.16 5.41 -2.76
CA GLY A 102 1.00 4.45 -3.47
C GLY A 102 0.30 3.82 -4.68
N MET A 103 -0.97 3.44 -4.53
CA MET A 103 -1.78 2.97 -5.65
C MET A 103 -1.94 4.04 -6.73
N ARG A 104 -2.26 5.28 -6.35
CA ARG A 104 -2.36 6.39 -7.30
C ARG A 104 -1.04 6.59 -8.07
N ARG A 105 0.10 6.59 -7.38
CA ARG A 105 1.42 6.75 -7.99
C ARG A 105 1.70 5.65 -9.01
N VAL A 106 1.51 4.38 -8.63
CA VAL A 106 1.73 3.22 -9.53
C VAL A 106 0.79 3.26 -10.72
N LEU A 107 -0.50 3.52 -10.51
CA LEU A 107 -1.47 3.57 -11.59
C LEU A 107 -1.20 4.74 -12.55
N SER A 108 -0.92 5.93 -12.03
CA SER A 108 -0.58 7.10 -12.86
C SER A 108 0.66 6.84 -13.71
N SER A 109 1.72 6.25 -13.13
CA SER A 109 2.96 5.99 -13.87
C SER A 109 2.78 4.95 -14.96
N MET A 110 2.03 3.88 -14.68
CA MET A 110 1.79 2.80 -15.65
C MET A 110 0.78 3.17 -16.74
N LEU A 111 -0.16 4.06 -16.46
CA LEU A 111 -1.14 4.54 -17.45
C LEU A 111 -0.61 5.68 -18.32
N ALA A 112 0.50 6.32 -17.96
CA ALA A 112 1.02 7.46 -18.69
C ALA A 112 1.36 7.13 -20.16
N GLU A 113 2.04 6.01 -20.43
CA GLU A 113 2.45 5.65 -21.79
C GLU A 113 1.26 5.18 -22.65
N PRO A 114 0.39 4.27 -22.16
CA PRO A 114 -0.80 3.89 -22.91
C PRO A 114 -1.71 5.07 -23.23
N MET A 115 -1.93 6.00 -22.30
CA MET A 115 -2.80 7.16 -22.55
C MET A 115 -2.13 8.18 -23.47
N LEU A 116 -0.81 8.33 -23.42
CA LEU A 116 -0.09 9.19 -24.34
C LEU A 116 -0.27 8.75 -25.80
N ARG A 117 -0.31 7.43 -26.06
CA ARG A 117 -0.64 6.88 -27.40
C ARG A 117 -2.05 7.26 -27.87
N GLU A 118 -2.98 7.46 -26.94
CA GLU A 118 -4.34 7.92 -27.20
C GLU A 118 -4.46 9.45 -27.25
N ASN A 119 -3.34 10.18 -27.35
CA ASN A 119 -3.28 11.64 -27.27
C ASN A 119 -3.87 12.21 -25.96
N VAL A 120 -3.76 11.46 -24.85
CA VAL A 120 -4.20 11.89 -23.52
C VAL A 120 -3.03 11.90 -22.55
N THR A 121 -2.80 13.05 -21.92
CA THR A 121 -1.75 13.22 -20.93
C THR A 121 -2.24 12.83 -19.53
N MET A 122 -1.61 11.83 -18.91
CA MET A 122 -1.82 11.56 -17.49
C MET A 122 -1.19 12.66 -16.64
N LEU A 123 -2.01 13.30 -15.81
CA LEU A 123 -1.56 14.35 -14.90
C LEU A 123 -0.86 13.76 -13.67
N PRO A 124 0.20 14.44 -13.17
CA PRO A 124 0.84 14.05 -11.92
C PRO A 124 -0.10 14.26 -10.72
N MET A 125 0.24 13.64 -9.60
CA MET A 125 -0.51 13.81 -8.35
C MET A 125 -0.55 15.29 -7.94
N GLY A 126 -1.74 15.78 -7.56
CA GLY A 126 -1.95 17.16 -7.14
C GLY A 126 -2.17 18.15 -8.29
N ALA A 127 -2.07 17.72 -9.55
CA ALA A 127 -2.31 18.57 -10.71
C ALA A 127 -3.72 18.42 -11.31
N ASP A 128 -4.61 17.61 -10.71
CA ASP A 128 -6.03 17.55 -11.10
C ASP A 128 -6.66 18.94 -10.91
N ARG A 129 -7.34 19.41 -11.95
CA ARG A 129 -7.88 20.76 -12.08
C ARG A 129 -9.24 20.74 -12.79
N PRO A 130 -10.08 21.79 -12.64
CA PRO A 130 -11.43 21.81 -13.21
C PRO A 130 -11.48 21.60 -14.74
N ASP A 131 -10.45 22.03 -15.46
CA ASP A 131 -10.27 21.87 -16.92
C ASP A 131 -9.68 20.52 -17.35
N THR A 132 -9.45 19.59 -16.41
CA THR A 132 -9.01 18.22 -16.75
C THR A 132 -10.10 17.51 -17.53
N ALA A 133 -9.80 17.07 -18.76
CA ALA A 133 -10.82 16.50 -19.65
C ALA A 133 -11.44 15.22 -19.08
N TYR A 134 -10.62 14.34 -18.49
CA TYR A 134 -11.05 13.04 -17.99
C TYR A 134 -10.67 12.79 -16.54
N ALA A 135 -11.55 12.10 -15.82
CA ALA A 135 -11.25 11.59 -14.49
C ALA A 135 -11.53 10.10 -14.38
N LEU A 136 -10.50 9.34 -14.02
CA LEU A 136 -10.62 7.94 -13.66
C LEU A 136 -10.87 7.83 -12.16
N HIS A 137 -12.08 7.40 -11.80
CA HIS A 137 -12.47 7.12 -10.43
C HIS A 137 -12.32 5.63 -10.16
N ILE A 138 -11.75 5.28 -9.00
CA ILE A 138 -11.40 3.92 -8.60
C ILE A 138 -11.89 3.71 -7.16
N GLU A 139 -12.55 2.59 -6.93
CA GLU A 139 -12.94 2.10 -5.61
C GLU A 139 -12.29 0.74 -5.42
N VAL A 140 -11.35 0.64 -4.48
CA VAL A 140 -10.78 -0.64 -4.06
C VAL A 140 -11.75 -1.28 -3.08
N LEU A 141 -12.16 -2.51 -3.37
CA LEU A 141 -13.07 -3.29 -2.53
C LEU A 141 -12.29 -4.16 -1.55
N ARG A 142 -11.15 -4.69 -2.01
CA ARG A 142 -10.26 -5.55 -1.23
C ARG A 142 -8.84 -5.46 -1.77
N MET A 143 -7.88 -5.34 -0.86
CA MET A 143 -6.47 -5.58 -1.15
C MET A 143 -5.77 -6.08 0.12
N ASP A 144 -5.66 -7.39 0.25
CA ASP A 144 -5.01 -8.02 1.40
C ASP A 144 -4.51 -9.42 1.07
N ALA A 145 -3.53 -9.88 1.84
CA ALA A 145 -3.15 -11.28 1.92
C ALA A 145 -3.82 -11.96 3.11
N ASP A 146 -4.20 -13.23 2.98
CA ASP A 146 -4.55 -14.06 4.13
C ASP A 146 -3.35 -14.83 4.70
N THR A 147 -3.52 -15.44 5.88
CA THR A 147 -2.47 -16.25 6.52
C THR A 147 -2.11 -17.54 5.77
N LYS A 148 -2.82 -17.88 4.68
CA LYS A 148 -2.50 -19.02 3.80
C LYS A 148 -1.72 -18.58 2.55
N GLY A 149 -1.48 -17.27 2.39
CA GLY A 149 -0.75 -16.71 1.26
C GLY A 149 -1.61 -16.40 0.04
N ASN A 150 -2.94 -16.39 0.17
CA ASN A 150 -3.79 -15.89 -0.90
C ASN A 150 -3.84 -14.36 -0.84
N VAL A 151 -3.27 -13.72 -1.85
CA VAL A 151 -3.22 -12.26 -2.00
C VAL A 151 -4.25 -11.85 -3.04
N VAL A 152 -5.12 -10.91 -2.71
CA VAL A 152 -6.27 -10.54 -3.55
C VAL A 152 -6.27 -9.03 -3.82
N LEU A 153 -6.66 -8.63 -5.03
CA LEU A 153 -7.05 -7.28 -5.38
C LEU A 153 -8.40 -7.31 -6.08
N GLU A 154 -9.36 -6.58 -5.52
CA GLU A 154 -10.67 -6.33 -6.11
C GLU A 154 -10.92 -4.82 -6.18
N ALA A 155 -11.35 -4.33 -7.33
CA ALA A 155 -11.61 -2.92 -7.56
C ALA A 155 -12.75 -2.70 -8.56
N ARG A 156 -13.37 -1.53 -8.47
CA ARG A 156 -14.28 -0.98 -9.47
C ARG A 156 -13.72 0.32 -10.00
N TRP A 157 -14.05 0.64 -11.23
CA TRP A 157 -13.63 1.89 -11.85
C TRP A 157 -14.74 2.50 -12.69
N ALA A 158 -14.68 3.83 -12.82
CA ALA A 158 -15.52 4.60 -13.72
C ALA A 158 -14.67 5.68 -14.40
N LEU A 159 -14.82 5.82 -15.72
CA LEU A 159 -14.19 6.87 -16.49
C LEU A 159 -15.23 7.97 -16.77
N LEU A 160 -14.93 9.17 -16.30
CA LEU A 160 -15.76 10.35 -16.48
C LEU A 160 -15.13 11.29 -17.51
N ASP A 161 -15.98 11.87 -18.34
CA ASP A 161 -15.69 13.04 -19.14
C ASP A 161 -16.20 14.27 -18.40
N ARG A 162 -15.27 15.09 -17.90
CA ARG A 162 -15.61 16.24 -17.06
C ARG A 162 -16.13 17.40 -17.89
N GLU A 163 -15.59 17.59 -19.09
CA GLU A 163 -16.00 18.64 -20.02
C GLU A 163 -17.49 18.53 -20.36
N ASN A 164 -17.95 17.31 -20.64
CA ASN A 164 -19.33 17.05 -21.03
C ASN A 164 -20.19 16.50 -19.90
N ARG A 165 -19.60 16.32 -18.71
CA ARG A 165 -20.27 15.80 -17.49
C ARG A 165 -20.96 14.46 -17.71
N THR A 166 -20.32 13.55 -18.45
CA THR A 166 -20.86 12.21 -18.74
C THR A 166 -19.94 11.10 -18.24
N MET A 167 -20.51 9.93 -17.95
CA MET A 167 -19.74 8.71 -17.70
C MET A 167 -19.52 7.98 -19.02
N LEU A 168 -18.24 7.80 -19.40
CA LEU A 168 -17.86 7.14 -20.64
C LEU A 168 -17.87 5.62 -20.50
N GLY A 169 -17.52 5.12 -19.31
CA GLY A 169 -17.49 3.69 -19.05
C GLY A 169 -17.30 3.38 -17.58
N ARG A 170 -17.53 2.12 -17.23
CA ARG A 170 -17.32 1.56 -15.90
C ARG A 170 -17.00 0.08 -15.99
N GLY A 171 -16.33 -0.45 -15.00
CA GLY A 171 -15.98 -1.85 -14.93
C GLY A 171 -15.52 -2.29 -13.55
N SER A 172 -15.11 -3.55 -13.47
CA SER A 172 -14.52 -4.14 -12.27
C SER A 172 -13.30 -4.96 -12.64
N PHE A 173 -12.36 -5.04 -11.70
CA PHE A 173 -11.18 -5.87 -11.78
C PHE A 173 -11.12 -6.75 -10.53
N ALA A 174 -10.83 -8.02 -10.70
CA ALA A 174 -10.59 -8.96 -9.60
C ALA A 174 -9.47 -9.91 -10.01
N SER A 175 -8.45 -10.02 -9.19
CA SER A 175 -7.34 -10.94 -9.41
C SER A 175 -6.76 -11.39 -8.07
N SER A 176 -6.21 -12.60 -8.05
CA SER A 176 -5.54 -13.15 -6.89
C SER A 176 -4.27 -13.89 -7.28
N GLU A 177 -3.32 -13.96 -6.37
CA GLU A 177 -2.09 -14.74 -6.49
C GLU A 177 -1.87 -15.53 -5.19
N THR A 178 -1.40 -16.76 -5.30
CA THR A 178 -0.98 -17.55 -4.14
C THR A 178 0.53 -17.47 -3.99
N VAL A 179 0.99 -17.03 -2.82
CA VAL A 179 2.40 -16.99 -2.46
C VAL A 179 2.70 -17.97 -1.33
N ASN A 180 3.87 -18.60 -1.39
CA ASN A 180 4.38 -19.37 -0.25
C ASN A 180 4.87 -18.39 0.81
N LEU A 181 4.21 -18.37 1.97
CA LEU A 181 4.56 -17.46 3.04
C LEU A 181 5.71 -18.02 3.90
N PRO A 182 6.78 -17.24 4.10
CA PRO A 182 7.71 -17.42 5.22
C PRO A 182 6.98 -17.41 6.59
N PRO A 183 7.68 -17.77 7.68
CA PRO A 183 7.08 -17.79 9.01
C PRO A 183 6.37 -16.48 9.37
N PHE A 184 5.25 -16.60 10.07
CA PHE A 184 4.38 -15.47 10.37
C PHE A 184 5.12 -14.36 11.14
N GLY A 185 4.97 -13.11 10.69
CA GLY A 185 5.57 -11.94 11.36
C GLY A 185 7.04 -11.64 11.02
N THR A 186 7.63 -12.41 10.10
CA THR A 186 8.98 -12.16 9.56
C THR A 186 8.95 -11.10 8.46
N SER A 187 10.03 -10.34 8.30
CA SER A 187 10.11 -9.32 7.24
C SER A 187 9.99 -9.95 5.84
N GLN A 188 10.52 -11.17 5.67
CA GLN A 188 10.40 -11.93 4.42
C GLN A 188 8.95 -12.27 4.07
N MET A 189 8.08 -12.49 5.06
CA MET A 189 6.65 -12.69 4.82
C MET A 189 6.01 -11.44 4.21
N PHE A 190 6.32 -10.27 4.77
CA PHE A 190 5.79 -9.01 4.27
C PHE A 190 6.40 -8.64 2.91
N ASP A 191 7.68 -8.94 2.67
CA ASP A 191 8.32 -8.80 1.34
C ASP A 191 7.53 -9.59 0.29
N ALA A 192 7.18 -10.85 0.58
CA ALA A 192 6.42 -11.71 -0.33
C ALA A 192 5.00 -11.19 -0.58
N ILE A 193 4.31 -10.73 0.47
CA ILE A 193 2.96 -10.13 0.38
C ILE A 193 2.99 -8.87 -0.47
N VAL A 194 3.87 -7.92 -0.15
CA VAL A 194 3.94 -6.63 -0.83
C VAL A 194 4.40 -6.78 -2.28
N ALA A 195 5.25 -7.75 -2.58
CA ALA A 195 5.60 -8.10 -3.96
C ALA A 195 4.39 -8.60 -4.75
N ALA A 196 3.55 -9.45 -4.16
CA ALA A 196 2.32 -9.92 -4.80
C ALA A 196 1.28 -8.79 -4.94
N GLU A 197 1.06 -7.98 -3.92
CA GLU A 197 0.17 -6.81 -3.99
C GLU A 197 0.65 -5.84 -5.08
N SER A 198 1.95 -5.58 -5.18
CA SER A 198 2.53 -4.78 -6.27
C SER A 198 2.22 -5.39 -7.64
N ARG A 199 2.40 -6.70 -7.83
CA ARG A 199 2.05 -7.39 -9.09
C ARG A 199 0.56 -7.29 -9.42
N LEU A 200 -0.32 -7.40 -8.44
CA LEU A 200 -1.77 -7.27 -8.64
C LEU A 200 -2.16 -5.85 -9.04
N VAL A 201 -1.60 -4.81 -8.40
CA VAL A 201 -1.83 -3.41 -8.78
C VAL A 201 -1.30 -3.13 -10.19
N GLN A 202 -0.13 -3.66 -10.55
CA GLN A 202 0.38 -3.58 -11.92
C GLN A 202 -0.52 -4.33 -12.92
N GLY A 203 -1.07 -5.47 -12.53
CA GLY A 203 -2.06 -6.22 -13.31
C GLY A 203 -3.32 -5.39 -13.58
N PHE A 204 -3.82 -4.69 -12.56
CA PHE A 204 -4.95 -3.77 -12.71
C PHE A 204 -4.62 -2.59 -13.64
N ALA A 205 -3.43 -2.00 -13.51
CA ALA A 205 -2.97 -0.94 -14.42
C ALA A 205 -2.93 -1.41 -15.87
N ARG A 206 -2.43 -2.63 -16.12
CA ARG A 206 -2.40 -3.25 -17.45
C ARG A 206 -3.78 -3.55 -18.01
N ASP A 207 -4.74 -3.92 -17.17
CA ASP A 207 -6.13 -4.09 -17.58
C ASP A 207 -6.76 -2.75 -17.99
N LEU A 208 -6.61 -1.73 -17.14
CA LEU A 208 -7.03 -0.36 -17.42
C LEU A 208 -6.42 0.16 -18.75
N ALA A 209 -5.13 -0.06 -18.97
CA ALA A 209 -4.44 0.32 -20.20
C ALA A 209 -5.04 -0.33 -21.47
N LYS A 210 -5.70 -1.49 -21.36
CA LYS A 210 -6.39 -2.15 -22.48
C LYS A 210 -7.81 -1.66 -22.69
N VAL A 211 -8.53 -1.30 -21.62
CA VAL A 211 -9.96 -0.97 -21.69
C VAL A 211 -10.24 0.53 -21.83
N LEU A 212 -9.39 1.39 -21.27
CA LEU A 212 -9.59 2.85 -21.33
C LEU A 212 -9.52 3.40 -22.76
N PRO A 213 -8.55 3.02 -23.62
CA PRO A 213 -8.52 3.48 -25.02
C PRO A 213 -9.85 3.24 -25.75
N LYS A 214 -10.36 2.00 -25.69
CA LYS A 214 -11.64 1.59 -26.30
C LYS A 214 -12.83 2.36 -25.76
N THR A 215 -12.76 2.78 -24.50
CA THR A 215 -13.82 3.56 -23.84
C THR A 215 -13.81 5.01 -24.32
N LEU A 216 -12.62 5.57 -24.56
CA LEU A 216 -12.44 6.91 -25.13
C LEU A 216 -12.93 6.97 -26.60
N GLU A 217 -12.60 5.97 -27.41
CA GLU A 217 -13.00 5.89 -28.83
C GLU A 217 -14.52 5.80 -29.03
N ARG A 218 -15.24 5.09 -28.14
CA ARG A 218 -16.71 4.91 -28.24
C ARG A 218 -17.48 6.24 -28.24
N ARG A 219 -16.85 7.32 -27.77
CA ARG A 219 -17.38 8.69 -27.83
C ARG A 219 -17.32 9.29 -29.23
N VAL A 220 -16.25 9.03 -30.00
CA VAL A 220 -16.03 9.60 -31.33
C VAL A 220 -17.12 9.14 -32.32
N HIS A 221 -17.72 7.97 -32.08
CA HIS A 221 -18.68 7.36 -33.00
C HIS A 221 -20.16 7.65 -32.68
N LYS A 222 -20.49 8.41 -31.62
CA LYS A 222 -21.86 8.82 -31.35
C LYS A 222 -22.07 10.23 -31.93
N PRO A 223 -22.84 10.41 -33.02
CA PRO A 223 -23.02 11.71 -33.63
C PRO A 223 -23.72 12.67 -32.65
N ASP A 224 -23.29 13.93 -32.67
CA ASP A 224 -23.97 15.02 -31.99
C ASP A 224 -25.44 14.99 -32.37
N ARG A 225 -26.31 14.96 -31.36
CA ARG A 225 -27.75 14.99 -31.57
C ARG A 225 -28.07 16.37 -32.15
N PRO A 226 -28.67 16.49 -33.34
CA PRO A 226 -28.97 17.81 -33.89
C PRO A 226 -29.90 18.56 -32.94
N ASP A 227 -29.60 19.84 -32.76
CA ASP A 227 -30.30 20.77 -31.90
C ASP A 227 -31.81 20.71 -32.17
N ARG A 228 -32.57 20.39 -31.13
CA ARG A 228 -34.02 20.28 -31.18
C ARG A 228 -34.62 21.65 -30.85
N THR A 229 -34.21 22.67 -31.62
CA THR A 229 -34.79 24.03 -31.56
C THR A 229 -35.13 24.50 -32.97
N ALA A 230 -36.12 23.85 -33.56
CA ALA A 230 -36.91 24.41 -34.64
C ALA A 230 -38.32 23.81 -34.58
N ARG A 231 -39.17 24.38 -33.71
CA ARG A 231 -40.62 24.50 -33.90
C ARG A 231 -41.22 25.39 -32.82
#